data_AF-A0A800E7L6-F1
#
_entry.id   AF-A0A800E7L6-F1
#
_cell.length_a   1.000
_cell.length_b   1.000
_cell.length_c   1.000
_cell.angle_alpha   90.00
_cell.angle_beta   90.00
_cell.angle_gamma   90.00
#
_symmetry.space_group_name_H-M   'P 1'
#
loop_
_entity.id
_entity.type
_entity.pdbx_description
1 polymer ?
#
loop_
_entity_poly.entity_id
_entity_poly.type
_entity_poly.pdbx_seq_one_letter_code
_entity_poly.pdbx_strand_id
1 'polypeptide(L)'
;MKKKFAIFIGSEQKGLYCAIANILEKKYNFSVVIIARDSQVKRYVDKQLPGRKNDIVLTQLKVKINHEKFILEALEIEDKYEINLSILTSEDRSLGQGYLLNVENIPDIIRSSWSHKEKILDIVTRIKKYELALKGIDYSIKIWPDKCITAI
;
A
#
# COMPACT_ATOMS: atom_id res chain seq x y z
N MET A 1 20.52 17.70 -1.49
CA MET A 1 20.08 16.41 -0.90
C MET A 1 19.59 15.52 -2.04
N LYS A 2 19.96 14.24 -2.06
CA LYS A 2 19.56 13.31 -3.13
C LYS A 2 18.08 12.95 -2.95
N LYS A 3 17.23 13.27 -3.94
CA LYS A 3 15.79 12.98 -3.88
C LYS A 3 15.55 11.48 -3.69
N LYS A 4 14.58 11.15 -2.85
CA LYS A 4 14.26 9.79 -2.44
C LYS A 4 12.91 9.36 -3.01
N PHE A 5 12.91 8.28 -3.77
CA PHE A 5 11.76 7.70 -4.42
C PHE A 5 11.36 6.39 -3.74
N ALA A 6 10.06 6.18 -3.54
CA ALA A 6 9.48 4.89 -3.22
C ALA A 6 8.83 4.29 -4.46
N ILE A 7 9.11 3.02 -4.75
CA ILE A 7 8.45 2.29 -5.85
C ILE A 7 7.71 1.10 -5.27
N PHE A 8 6.39 1.12 -5.40
CA PHE A 8 5.54 0.01 -4.96
C PHE A 8 5.53 -1.08 -6.01
N ILE A 9 5.86 -2.31 -5.60
CA ILE A 9 5.82 -3.47 -6.49
C ILE A 9 4.82 -4.48 -5.93
N GLY A 10 3.78 -4.75 -6.73
CA GLY A 10 2.74 -5.74 -6.46
C GLY A 10 2.98 -7.05 -7.23
N SER A 11 1.89 -7.76 -7.55
CA SER A 11 1.94 -8.94 -8.43
C SER A 11 2.12 -8.57 -9.90
N GLU A 12 1.68 -7.39 -10.29
CA GLU A 12 1.61 -6.92 -11.67
C GLU A 12 2.83 -6.09 -12.05
N GLN A 13 3.20 -6.12 -13.34
CA GLN A 13 4.23 -5.27 -13.94
C GLN A 13 5.59 -5.22 -13.21
N LYS A 14 5.95 -6.29 -12.48
CA LYS A 14 7.15 -6.36 -11.63
C LYS A 14 8.44 -5.99 -12.38
N GLY A 15 8.61 -6.48 -13.60
CA GLY A 15 9.78 -6.19 -14.43
C GLY A 15 9.91 -4.70 -14.80
N LEU A 16 8.79 -4.04 -15.12
CA LEU A 16 8.76 -2.61 -15.43
C LEU A 16 9.23 -1.78 -14.24
N TYR A 17 8.67 -2.05 -13.05
CA TYR A 17 9.05 -1.29 -11.86
C TYR A 17 10.51 -1.53 -11.42
N CYS A 18 11.03 -2.76 -11.57
CA CYS A 18 12.45 -3.02 -11.39
C CYS A 18 13.32 -2.23 -12.38
N ALA A 19 12.91 -2.15 -13.65
CA ALA A 19 13.64 -1.37 -14.65
C ALA A 19 13.64 0.14 -14.32
N ILE A 20 12.49 0.68 -13.91
CA ILE A 20 12.36 2.08 -13.46
C ILE A 20 13.29 2.34 -12.26
N ALA A 21 13.27 1.46 -11.25
CA ALA A 21 14.15 1.57 -10.09
C ALA A 21 15.63 1.65 -10.49
N ASN A 22 16.06 0.72 -11.36
CA ASN A 22 17.44 0.65 -11.84
C ASN A 22 17.85 1.90 -12.63
N ILE A 23 16.95 2.46 -13.46
CA ILE A 23 17.22 3.69 -14.21
C ILE A 23 17.35 4.89 -13.25
N LEU A 24 16.44 5.04 -12.30
CA LEU A 24 16.49 6.14 -11.32
C LEU A 24 17.77 6.12 -10.49
N GLU A 25 18.23 4.93 -10.09
CA GLU A 25 19.47 4.80 -9.32
C GLU A 25 20.72 4.96 -10.16
N LYS A 26 20.83 4.28 -11.29
CA LYS A 26 22.08 4.24 -12.07
C LYS A 26 22.26 5.44 -12.99
N LYS A 27 21.18 5.92 -13.62
CA LYS A 27 21.25 7.02 -14.59
C LYS A 27 21.11 8.37 -13.93
N TYR A 28 20.16 8.49 -13.00
CA TYR A 28 19.85 9.78 -12.36
C TYR A 28 20.43 9.93 -10.96
N ASN A 29 21.10 8.89 -10.45
CA ASN A 29 21.71 8.90 -9.13
C ASN A 29 20.71 9.34 -8.05
N PHE A 30 19.45 8.88 -8.11
CA PHE A 30 18.43 9.06 -7.06
C PHE A 30 18.47 7.93 -6.02
N SER A 31 17.93 8.20 -4.82
CA SER A 31 17.82 7.18 -3.78
C SER A 31 16.48 6.48 -3.97
N VAL A 32 16.48 5.17 -4.22
CA VAL A 32 15.24 4.42 -4.45
C VAL A 32 15.05 3.38 -3.36
N VAL A 33 13.85 3.36 -2.79
CA VAL A 33 13.36 2.31 -1.89
C VAL A 33 12.27 1.54 -2.62
N ILE A 34 12.44 0.21 -2.74
CA ILE A 34 11.36 -0.63 -3.26
C ILE A 34 10.48 -1.05 -2.09
N ILE A 35 9.17 -0.83 -2.22
CA ILE A 35 8.16 -1.32 -1.28
C ILE A 35 7.48 -2.51 -1.95
N ALA A 36 7.97 -3.71 -1.64
CA ALA A 36 7.41 -4.95 -2.12
C ALA A 36 6.14 -5.30 -1.33
N ARG A 37 5.09 -5.75 -2.02
CA ARG A 37 3.85 -6.21 -1.37
C ARG A 37 4.13 -7.30 -0.34
N ASP A 38 4.86 -8.34 -0.74
CA ASP A 38 5.13 -9.53 0.04
C ASP A 38 6.54 -10.09 -0.19
N SER A 39 6.90 -11.13 0.55
CA SER A 39 8.22 -11.78 0.47
C SER A 39 8.49 -12.43 -0.88
N GLN A 40 7.48 -12.87 -1.62
CA GLN A 40 7.65 -13.45 -2.95
C GLN A 40 8.00 -12.37 -3.96
N VAL A 41 7.33 -11.22 -3.89
CA VAL A 41 7.69 -10.04 -4.69
C VAL A 41 9.10 -9.58 -4.34
N LYS A 42 9.46 -9.52 -3.05
CA LYS A 42 10.82 -9.18 -2.63
C LYS A 42 11.87 -10.13 -3.22
N ARG A 43 11.59 -11.44 -3.20
CA ARG A 43 12.48 -12.45 -3.80
C ARG A 43 12.64 -12.26 -5.31
N TYR A 44 11.59 -11.81 -6.01
CA TYR A 44 11.69 -11.44 -7.42
C TYR A 44 12.59 -10.22 -7.61
N VAL A 45 12.41 -9.18 -6.80
CA VAL A 45 13.22 -7.96 -6.82
C VAL A 45 14.70 -8.30 -6.58
N ASP A 46 15.01 -9.13 -5.59
CA ASP A 46 16.39 -9.52 -5.26
C ASP A 46 17.09 -10.29 -6.38
N LYS A 47 16.33 -11.05 -7.18
CA LYS A 47 16.87 -11.73 -8.36
C LYS A 47 17.20 -10.75 -9.48
N GLN A 48 16.39 -9.72 -9.66
CA GLN A 48 16.55 -8.74 -10.75
C GLN A 48 17.54 -7.63 -10.40
N LEU A 49 17.57 -7.22 -9.13
CA LEU A 49 18.39 -6.12 -8.61
C LEU A 49 19.11 -6.59 -7.33
N PRO A 50 20.18 -7.40 -7.47
CA PRO A 50 20.88 -7.96 -6.31
C PRO A 50 21.62 -6.88 -5.50
N GLY A 51 21.78 -7.12 -4.20
CA GLY A 51 22.58 -6.27 -3.30
C GLY A 51 21.87 -5.08 -2.67
N ARG A 52 20.56 -4.92 -2.90
CA ARG A 52 19.74 -3.87 -2.28
C ARG A 52 19.49 -4.18 -0.79
N LYS A 53 19.66 -3.18 0.08
CA LYS A 53 19.57 -3.35 1.55
C LYS A 53 18.42 -2.59 2.22
N ASN A 54 17.81 -1.62 1.54
CA ASN A 54 16.85 -0.68 2.14
C ASN A 54 15.41 -0.88 1.67
N ASP A 55 15.14 -2.00 1.00
CA ASP A 55 13.81 -2.32 0.48
C ASP A 55 12.90 -2.84 1.60
N ILE A 56 11.62 -2.53 1.49
CA ILE A 56 10.61 -2.78 2.50
C ILE A 56 9.65 -3.87 2.01
N VAL A 57 9.26 -4.78 2.90
CA VAL A 57 8.20 -5.76 2.65
C VAL A 57 6.96 -5.35 3.42
N LEU A 58 5.92 -4.90 2.72
CA LEU A 58 4.74 -4.26 3.31
C LEU A 58 3.96 -5.20 4.24
N THR A 59 3.82 -6.48 3.87
CA THR A 59 3.14 -7.47 4.74
C THR A 59 3.88 -7.73 6.04
N GLN A 60 5.20 -7.55 6.06
CA GLN A 60 6.04 -7.77 7.24
C GLN A 60 6.16 -6.54 8.15
N LEU A 61 5.77 -5.35 7.66
CA LEU A 61 5.71 -4.16 8.49
C LEU A 61 4.69 -4.37 9.62
N LYS A 62 5.16 -4.21 10.86
CA LYS A 62 4.33 -4.24 12.05
C LYS A 62 3.99 -2.82 12.44
N VAL A 63 2.70 -2.55 12.59
CA VAL A 63 2.18 -1.28 13.11
C VAL A 63 1.46 -1.58 14.42
N LYS A 64 1.62 -0.70 15.40
CA LYS A 64 0.91 -0.80 16.68
C LYS A 64 -0.44 -0.13 16.51
N ILE A 65 -1.50 -0.88 16.77
CA ILE A 65 -2.87 -0.38 16.74
C ILE A 65 -3.51 -0.68 18.08
N ASN A 66 -4.18 0.31 18.65
CA ASN A 66 -4.98 0.09 19.83
C ASN A 66 -6.36 -0.44 19.42
N HIS A 67 -6.61 -1.74 19.64
CA HIS A 67 -7.88 -2.38 19.30
C HIS A 67 -9.10 -1.80 20.05
N GLU A 68 -8.89 -1.08 21.15
CA GLU A 68 -9.98 -0.41 21.87
C GLU A 68 -10.24 1.01 21.34
N LYS A 69 -9.23 1.64 20.73
CA LYS A 69 -9.27 3.05 20.29
C LYS A 69 -9.12 3.23 18.78
N PHE A 70 -9.12 2.16 17.99
CA PHE A 70 -8.91 2.25 16.53
C PHE A 70 -9.95 3.11 15.80
N ILE A 71 -11.14 3.32 16.39
CA ILE A 71 -12.14 4.25 15.87
C ILE A 71 -11.68 5.70 15.99
N LEU A 72 -11.03 6.07 17.10
CA LEU A 72 -10.44 7.41 17.24
C LEU A 72 -9.29 7.59 16.24
N GLU A 73 -8.44 6.57 16.09
CA GLU A 73 -7.37 6.59 15.08
C GLU A 73 -7.94 6.70 13.65
N ALA A 74 -9.09 6.07 13.37
CA ALA A 74 -9.77 6.19 12.09
C ALA A 74 -10.24 7.63 11.84
N LEU A 75 -10.87 8.27 12.83
CA LEU A 75 -11.32 9.67 12.73
C LEU A 75 -10.15 10.63 12.56
N GLU A 76 -9.04 10.42 13.27
CA GLU A 76 -7.82 11.21 13.10
C GLU A 76 -7.25 11.10 11.67
N ILE A 77 -7.32 9.90 11.07
CA ILE A 77 -6.89 9.68 9.68
C ILE A 77 -7.84 10.37 8.70
N GLU A 78 -9.14 10.29 8.91
CA GLU A 78 -10.15 10.97 8.07
C GLU A 78 -9.93 12.48 8.06
N ASP A 79 -9.72 13.07 9.24
CA ASP A 79 -9.45 14.49 9.40
C ASP A 79 -8.12 14.89 8.76
N LYS A 80 -7.05 14.14 9.02
CA LYS A 80 -5.71 14.44 8.50
C LYS A 80 -5.63 14.43 6.97
N TYR A 81 -6.34 13.52 6.32
CA TYR A 81 -6.26 13.31 4.88
C TYR A 81 -7.51 13.79 4.12
N GLU A 82 -8.48 14.38 4.84
CA GLU A 82 -9.76 14.84 4.28
C GLU A 82 -10.48 13.74 3.47
N ILE A 83 -10.43 12.50 3.96
CA ILE A 83 -11.03 11.33 3.31
C ILE A 83 -12.13 10.72 4.17
N ASN A 84 -13.02 9.97 3.52
CA ASN A 84 -13.98 9.13 4.20
C ASN A 84 -13.57 7.65 4.04
N LEU A 85 -13.19 6.99 5.13
CA LEU A 85 -12.77 5.58 5.13
C LEU A 85 -13.89 4.64 4.71
N SER A 86 -15.17 5.02 4.90
CA SER A 86 -16.30 4.21 4.41
C SER A 86 -16.34 4.18 2.88
N ILE A 87 -15.92 5.25 2.20
CA ILE A 87 -15.76 5.28 0.74
C ILE A 87 -14.64 4.33 0.33
N LEU A 88 -13.47 4.41 0.98
CA LEU A 88 -12.36 3.48 0.71
C LEU A 88 -12.75 2.01 0.95
N THR A 89 -13.53 1.75 1.99
CA THR A 89 -14.05 0.40 2.30
C THR A 89 -14.98 -0.10 1.20
N SER A 90 -15.86 0.78 0.71
CA SER A 90 -16.86 0.43 -0.30
C SER A 90 -16.21 0.13 -1.64
N GLU A 91 -15.15 0.83 -2.01
CA GLU A 91 -14.46 0.65 -3.28
C GLU A 91 -13.49 -0.54 -3.32
N ASP A 92 -12.96 -0.95 -2.16
CA ASP A 92 -12.11 -2.14 -2.07
C ASP A 92 -12.97 -3.40 -2.19
N ARG A 93 -12.92 -4.08 -3.33
CA ARG A 93 -13.66 -5.32 -3.62
C ARG A 93 -13.46 -6.43 -2.58
N SER A 94 -12.36 -6.39 -1.82
CA SER A 94 -12.11 -7.37 -0.78
C SER A 94 -12.80 -7.04 0.55
N LEU A 95 -13.22 -5.79 0.77
CA LEU A 95 -13.89 -5.33 2.00
C LEU A 95 -15.34 -4.90 1.75
N GLY A 96 -15.61 -4.22 0.65
CA GLY A 96 -16.94 -3.82 0.19
C GLY A 96 -17.29 -4.47 -1.15
N GLN A 97 -18.58 -4.60 -1.42
CA GLN A 97 -19.07 -5.03 -2.73
C GLN A 97 -19.30 -3.82 -3.65
N GLY A 98 -18.27 -2.99 -3.78
CA GLY A 98 -18.33 -1.75 -4.55
C GLY A 98 -18.91 -1.96 -5.94
N TYR A 99 -20.00 -1.22 -6.17
CA TYR A 99 -20.85 -1.15 -7.36
C TYR A 99 -21.99 -2.18 -7.44
N LEU A 100 -23.22 -1.68 -7.22
CA LEU A 100 -24.54 -2.30 -7.47
C LEU A 100 -24.69 -2.95 -8.87
N LEU A 101 -23.76 -2.68 -9.80
CA LEU A 101 -23.83 -3.08 -11.20
C LEU A 101 -23.18 -4.44 -11.50
N ASN A 102 -22.41 -5.02 -10.57
CA ASN A 102 -21.68 -6.29 -10.78
C ASN A 102 -21.97 -7.36 -9.71
N VAL A 103 -23.15 -7.30 -9.09
CA VAL A 103 -23.56 -8.20 -7.99
C VAL A 103 -23.55 -9.69 -8.40
N GLU A 104 -23.77 -10.00 -9.68
CA GLU A 104 -23.96 -11.38 -10.14
C GLU A 104 -22.68 -12.23 -10.22
N ASN A 105 -21.48 -11.62 -10.23
CA ASN A 105 -20.20 -12.33 -10.47
C ASN A 105 -19.10 -11.99 -9.45
N ILE A 106 -19.44 -11.88 -8.17
CA ILE A 106 -18.45 -11.62 -7.12
C ILE A 106 -17.97 -12.94 -6.53
N PRO A 107 -16.69 -13.32 -6.67
CA PRO A 107 -16.15 -14.47 -5.95
C PRO A 107 -16.23 -14.23 -4.45
N ASP A 108 -16.61 -15.26 -3.67
CA ASP A 108 -16.67 -15.18 -2.21
C ASP A 108 -15.29 -14.90 -1.61
N ILE A 109 -15.04 -13.64 -1.25
CA ILE A 109 -13.84 -13.24 -0.53
C ILE A 109 -14.21 -13.18 0.95
N ILE A 110 -13.57 -13.98 1.81
CA ILE A 110 -13.83 -14.08 3.26
C ILE A 110 -13.94 -12.69 3.94
N ARG A 111 -13.14 -11.73 3.48
CA ARG A 111 -13.05 -10.37 4.03
C ARG A 111 -14.26 -9.48 3.72
N SER A 112 -15.05 -9.81 2.70
CA SER A 112 -16.29 -9.08 2.42
C SER A 112 -17.35 -9.34 3.50
N SER A 113 -17.29 -10.51 4.14
CA SER A 113 -18.16 -10.91 5.26
C SER A 113 -17.69 -10.43 6.64
N TRP A 114 -16.56 -9.71 6.72
CA TRP A 114 -16.09 -9.14 7.98
C TRP A 114 -17.07 -8.11 8.55
N SER A 115 -17.07 -7.97 9.87
CA SER A 115 -17.79 -6.89 10.55
C SER A 115 -17.25 -5.53 10.13
N HIS A 116 -18.07 -4.48 10.24
CA HIS A 116 -17.64 -3.13 9.93
C HIS A 116 -16.39 -2.70 10.72
N LYS A 117 -16.29 -3.12 11.99
CA LYS A 117 -15.13 -2.86 12.85
C LYS A 117 -13.85 -3.49 12.30
N GLU A 118 -13.90 -4.75 11.86
CA GLU A 118 -12.76 -5.45 11.27
C GLU A 118 -12.31 -4.79 9.96
N LYS A 119 -13.25 -4.32 9.14
CA LYS A 119 -12.94 -3.61 7.89
C LYS A 119 -12.24 -2.28 8.14
N ILE A 120 -12.74 -1.47 9.07
CA ILE A 120 -12.09 -0.21 9.48
C ILE A 120 -10.68 -0.52 10.00
N LEU A 121 -10.55 -1.52 10.88
CA LEU A 121 -9.28 -1.91 11.46
C LEU A 121 -8.26 -2.29 10.38
N ASP A 122 -8.64 -3.05 9.35
CA ASP A 122 -7.76 -3.40 8.22
C ASP A 122 -7.28 -2.15 7.46
N ILE A 123 -8.19 -1.21 7.17
CA ILE A 123 -7.86 0.02 6.46
C ILE A 123 -6.93 0.90 7.28
N VAL A 124 -7.23 1.13 8.56
CA VAL A 124 -6.35 1.87 9.48
C VAL A 124 -4.98 1.22 9.53
N THR A 125 -4.93 -0.12 9.61
CA THR A 125 -3.67 -0.87 9.58
C THR A 125 -2.88 -0.61 8.30
N ARG A 126 -3.54 -0.64 7.14
CA ARG A 126 -2.92 -0.41 5.84
C ARG A 126 -2.38 1.01 5.71
N ILE A 127 -3.17 2.01 6.10
CA ILE A 127 -2.78 3.42 6.07
C ILE A 127 -1.54 3.63 6.95
N LYS A 128 -1.56 3.16 8.19
CA LYS A 128 -0.38 3.27 9.08
C LYS A 128 0.86 2.57 8.52
N LYS A 129 0.70 1.44 7.84
CA LYS A 129 1.83 0.77 7.15
C LYS A 129 2.37 1.63 6.01
N TYR A 130 1.51 2.29 5.25
CA TYR A 130 1.93 3.21 4.20
C TYR A 130 2.62 4.44 4.74
N GLU A 131 2.08 5.09 5.78
CA GLU A 131 2.73 6.21 6.47
C GLU A 131 4.14 5.84 6.93
N LEU A 132 4.29 4.65 7.52
CA LEU A 132 5.58 4.17 7.98
C LEU A 132 6.55 3.89 6.81
N ALA A 133 6.05 3.27 5.73
CA ALA A 133 6.86 2.95 4.56
C ALA A 133 7.28 4.18 3.74
N LEU A 134 6.45 5.24 3.75
CA LEU A 134 6.67 6.49 3.02
C LEU A 134 7.42 7.56 3.84
N LYS A 135 7.74 7.28 5.11
CA LYS A 135 8.44 8.23 5.97
C LYS A 135 9.78 8.67 5.36
N GLY A 136 9.90 9.96 5.09
CA GLY A 136 11.10 10.59 4.52
C GLY A 136 11.34 10.26 3.04
N ILE A 137 10.30 9.86 2.31
CA ILE A 137 10.28 9.73 0.85
C ILE A 137 9.80 11.05 0.24
N ASP A 138 10.42 11.51 -0.85
CA ASP A 138 9.98 12.71 -1.58
C ASP A 138 8.88 12.38 -2.62
N TYR A 139 8.98 11.23 -3.29
CA TYR A 139 8.09 10.85 -4.39
C TYR A 139 7.74 9.36 -4.35
N SER A 140 6.50 9.00 -4.70
CA SER A 140 6.05 7.61 -4.82
C SER A 140 5.62 7.24 -6.24
N ILE A 141 5.97 6.04 -6.69
CA ILE A 141 5.55 5.46 -7.97
C ILE A 141 4.77 4.17 -7.71
N LYS A 142 3.56 4.07 -8.26
CA LYS A 142 2.67 2.91 -8.10
C LYS A 142 1.71 2.74 -9.29
N ILE A 143 1.12 1.55 -9.43
CA ILE A 143 -0.02 1.31 -10.34
C ILE A 143 -1.22 2.14 -9.89
N TRP A 144 -1.88 2.79 -10.85
CA TRP A 144 -3.15 3.46 -10.66
C TRP A 144 -4.32 2.49 -10.95
N PRO A 145 -5.43 2.49 -10.19
CA PRO A 145 -5.70 3.34 -9.01
C PRO A 145 -5.33 2.65 -7.69
N ASP A 146 -4.55 3.32 -6.84
CA ASP A 146 -4.44 2.97 -5.42
C ASP A 146 -4.78 4.18 -4.56
N LYS A 147 -6.07 4.30 -4.24
CA LYS A 147 -6.63 5.46 -3.54
C LYS A 147 -6.15 5.60 -2.10
N CYS A 148 -5.69 4.52 -1.45
CA CYS A 148 -5.12 4.63 -0.12
C CYS A 148 -3.82 5.44 -0.15
N ILE A 149 -2.99 5.27 -1.19
CA ILE A 149 -1.76 6.06 -1.33
C ILE A 149 -2.03 7.41 -1.96
N THR A 150 -2.96 7.51 -2.91
CA THR A 150 -3.32 8.82 -3.49
C THR A 150 -3.84 9.78 -2.42
N ALA A 151 -4.48 9.26 -1.37
CA ALA A 151 -4.96 10.05 -0.23
C ALA A 151 -3.87 10.49 0.75
N ILE A 152 -2.70 9.84 0.77
CA ILE A 152 -1.62 10.02 1.76
C ILE A 152 -0.46 10.83 1.20
#